data_AF-A0A9D8X5M9-F1
#
_entry.id   AF-A0A9D8X5M9-F1
#
_cell.length_a   1.000
_cell.length_b   1.000
_cell.length_c   1.000
_cell.angle_alpha   90.00
_cell.angle_beta   90.00
_cell.angle_gamma   90.00
#
_symmetry.space_group_name_H-M   'P 1'
#
loop_
_entity.id
_entity.type
_entity.pdbx_description
1 polymer ?
#
loop_
_entity_poly.entity_id
_entity_poly.type
_entity_poly.pdbx_seq_one_letter_code
_entity_poly.pdbx_strand_id
1 'polypeptide(L)'
;IVAKKDEEIKVQTFFVKSLTVDADTLVSQAKTPKIKAELTKVYEAIRYSDPMSNSVLFDIEEQIKNEFKAFSDAVKDEDIELTIILEKNLLALLKTRNDNCKLLK
;
A
#
# COMPACT_ATOMS: atom_id res chain seq x y z
N ILE A 1 11.21 -15.63 27.32
CA ILE A 1 10.15 -14.65 26.92
C ILE A 1 10.50 -13.93 25.60
N VAL A 2 11.56 -14.32 24.87
CA VAL A 2 12.03 -13.59 23.68
C VAL A 2 11.33 -14.02 22.37
N ALA A 3 10.64 -15.16 22.34
CA ALA A 3 10.05 -15.69 21.10
C ALA A 3 8.72 -15.03 20.66
N LYS A 4 7.91 -14.49 21.59
CA LYS A 4 6.59 -13.91 21.25
C LYS A 4 6.68 -12.54 20.58
N LYS A 5 7.71 -11.74 20.89
CA LYS A 5 7.89 -10.42 20.27
C LYS A 5 8.31 -10.54 18.80
N ASP A 6 9.08 -11.57 18.45
CA ASP A 6 9.51 -11.81 17.07
C ASP A 6 8.35 -12.20 16.14
N GLU A 7 7.35 -12.94 16.64
CA GLU A 7 6.15 -13.28 15.85
C GLU A 7 5.26 -12.04 15.61
N GLU A 8 5.04 -11.19 16.63
CA GLU A 8 4.30 -9.93 16.46
C GLU A 8 5.03 -8.96 15.51
N ILE A 9 6.36 -8.84 15.62
CA ILE A 9 7.18 -7.97 14.74
C ILE A 9 7.24 -8.53 13.31
N LYS A 10 7.25 -9.86 13.11
CA LYS A 10 7.17 -10.49 11.79
C LYS A 10 5.85 -10.23 11.09
N VAL A 11 4.72 -10.30 11.82
CA VAL A 11 3.40 -9.95 11.28
C VAL A 11 3.35 -8.46 10.92
N GLN A 12 3.99 -7.61 11.73
CA GLN A 12 4.04 -6.16 11.55
C GLN A 12 4.94 -5.65 10.40
N THR A 13 5.77 -6.48 9.76
CA THR A 13 6.56 -6.03 8.58
C THR A 13 6.10 -6.67 7.28
N PHE A 14 5.17 -7.63 7.36
CA PHE A 14 4.70 -8.38 6.20
C PHE A 14 3.76 -7.57 5.32
N PHE A 15 2.93 -6.69 5.90
CA PHE A 15 1.94 -5.91 5.16
C PHE A 15 2.57 -5.07 4.03
N VAL A 16 3.51 -4.19 4.39
CA VAL A 16 4.17 -3.29 3.41
C VAL A 16 4.91 -4.07 2.33
N LYS A 17 5.58 -5.16 2.73
CA LYS A 17 6.30 -6.03 1.80
C LYS A 17 5.37 -6.74 0.83
N SER A 18 4.26 -7.29 1.31
CA SER A 18 3.24 -7.92 0.45
C SER A 18 2.66 -6.89 -0.51
N LEU A 19 2.25 -5.73 0.00
CA LEU A 19 1.66 -4.66 -0.80
C LEU A 19 2.63 -4.13 -1.87
N THR A 20 3.94 -4.08 -1.57
CA THR A 20 4.98 -3.70 -2.54
C THR A 20 5.06 -4.71 -3.68
N VAL A 21 5.04 -6.01 -3.38
CA VAL A 21 5.09 -7.08 -4.39
C VAL A 21 3.81 -7.09 -5.24
N ASP A 22 2.66 -6.89 -4.61
CA ASP A 22 1.38 -6.80 -5.32
C ASP A 22 1.36 -5.60 -6.27
N ALA A 23 1.84 -4.44 -5.82
CA ALA A 23 1.96 -3.24 -6.65
C ALA A 23 2.94 -3.41 -7.81
N ASP A 24 4.11 -4.02 -7.57
CA ASP A 24 5.11 -4.31 -8.61
C ASP A 24 4.56 -5.26 -9.70
N THR A 25 3.84 -6.30 -9.26
CA THR A 25 3.14 -7.23 -10.16
C THR A 25 2.10 -6.50 -11.01
N LEU A 26 1.35 -5.59 -10.39
CA LEU A 26 0.31 -4.83 -11.06
C LEU A 26 0.89 -3.81 -12.07
N VAL A 27 2.01 -3.16 -11.75
CA VAL A 27 2.79 -2.30 -12.67
C VAL A 27 3.23 -3.09 -13.90
N SER A 28 3.65 -4.34 -13.71
CA SER A 28 4.09 -5.24 -14.79
C SER A 28 2.93 -5.70 -15.67
N GLN A 29 1.72 -5.80 -15.12
CA GLN A 29 0.49 -6.18 -15.84
C GLN A 29 -0.17 -5.00 -16.57
N ALA A 30 0.04 -3.76 -16.09
CA ALA A 30 -0.55 -2.57 -16.67
C ALA A 30 -0.04 -2.31 -18.10
N LYS A 31 -0.96 -2.40 -19.07
CA LYS A 31 -0.70 -2.13 -20.49
C LYS A 31 -0.76 -0.64 -20.82
N THR A 32 -1.62 0.09 -20.13
CA THR A 32 -1.88 1.49 -20.40
C THR A 32 -0.82 2.39 -19.77
N PRO A 33 -0.12 3.26 -20.55
CA PRO A 33 0.97 4.10 -20.03
C PRO A 33 0.54 5.04 -18.91
N LYS A 34 -0.67 5.61 -19.00
CA LYS A 34 -1.24 6.47 -17.96
C LYS A 34 -1.43 5.70 -16.64
N ILE A 35 -2.08 4.55 -16.71
CA ILE A 35 -2.31 3.68 -15.55
C ILE A 35 -0.98 3.25 -14.93
N LYS A 36 0.01 2.89 -15.76
CA LYS A 36 1.35 2.53 -15.31
C LYS A 36 2.05 3.68 -14.57
N ALA A 37 1.89 4.92 -15.01
CA ALA A 37 2.45 6.08 -14.33
C ALA A 37 1.83 6.27 -12.93
N GLU A 38 0.50 6.16 -12.81
CA GLU A 38 -0.19 6.27 -11.52
C GLU A 38 0.19 5.13 -10.57
N LEU A 39 0.24 3.90 -11.08
CA LEU A 39 0.74 2.71 -10.36
C LEU A 39 2.16 2.88 -9.84
N THR A 40 3.04 3.50 -10.63
CA THR A 40 4.43 3.71 -10.23
C THR A 40 4.52 4.64 -9.03
N LYS A 41 3.72 5.71 -8.99
CA LYS A 41 3.69 6.62 -7.82
C LYS A 41 3.22 5.91 -6.55
N VAL A 42 2.16 5.10 -6.67
CA VAL A 42 1.64 4.28 -5.57
C VAL A 42 2.72 3.31 -5.08
N TYR A 43 3.37 2.60 -6.00
CA TYR A 43 4.46 1.69 -5.69
C TYR A 43 5.61 2.39 -4.95
N GLU A 44 6.04 3.56 -5.42
CA GLU A 44 7.09 4.34 -4.75
C GLU A 44 6.65 4.76 -3.34
N ALA A 45 5.42 5.22 -3.16
CA ALA A 45 4.88 5.60 -1.85
C ALA A 45 4.88 4.43 -0.86
N ILE A 46 4.56 3.21 -1.32
CA ILE A 46 4.61 1.99 -0.51
C ILE A 46 6.07 1.60 -0.23
N ARG A 47 6.94 1.63 -1.24
CA ARG A 47 8.35 1.20 -1.14
C ARG A 47 9.17 2.08 -0.19
N TYR A 48 8.91 3.39 -0.19
CA TYR A 48 9.55 4.34 0.73
C TYR A 48 8.78 4.50 2.05
N SER A 49 7.72 3.73 2.27
CA SER A 49 6.98 3.70 3.53
C SER A 49 7.80 2.99 4.61
N ASP A 50 7.65 3.42 5.87
CA ASP A 50 8.30 2.74 7.00
C ASP A 50 7.82 1.27 7.02
N PRO A 51 8.75 0.29 7.10
CA PRO A 51 8.41 -1.13 7.07
C PRO A 51 7.71 -1.60 8.36
N MET A 52 7.65 -0.75 9.39
CA MET A 52 7.10 -1.06 10.71
C MET A 52 5.60 -0.77 10.75
N SER A 53 4.77 -1.81 10.77
CA SER A 53 3.36 -1.73 11.16
C SER A 53 3.23 -1.81 12.69
N ASN A 54 2.14 -1.30 13.24
CA ASN A 54 1.80 -1.35 14.67
C ASN A 54 0.31 -1.66 14.78
N SER A 55 -0.18 -2.14 15.93
CA SER A 55 -1.62 -2.39 16.14
C SER A 55 -2.48 -1.14 15.92
N VAL A 56 -1.96 0.05 16.21
CA VAL A 56 -2.63 1.34 15.92
C VAL A 56 -2.75 1.62 14.42
N LEU A 57 -1.90 1.00 13.59
CA LEU A 57 -1.90 1.14 12.15
C LEU A 57 -2.81 0.10 11.46
N PHE A 58 -3.33 -0.88 12.19
CA PHE A 58 -4.11 -1.97 11.60
C PHE A 58 -5.36 -1.47 10.85
N ASP A 59 -6.13 -0.56 11.45
CA ASP A 59 -7.33 0.02 10.82
C ASP A 59 -7.02 0.77 9.52
N ILE A 60 -5.90 1.49 9.46
CA ILE A 60 -5.51 2.21 8.24
C ILE A 60 -4.91 1.27 7.20
N GLU A 61 -4.24 0.20 7.62
CA GLU A 61 -3.71 -0.84 6.72
C GLU A 61 -4.82 -1.67 6.07
N GLU A 62 -5.88 -1.98 6.81
CA GLU A 62 -7.07 -2.62 6.24
C GLU A 62 -7.75 -1.72 5.20
N GLN A 63 -7.88 -0.42 5.48
CA GLN A 63 -8.39 0.55 4.51
C GLN A 63 -7.50 0.62 3.26
N ILE A 64 -6.18 0.71 3.42
CA ILE A 64 -5.22 0.68 2.31
C ILE A 64 -5.39 -0.60 1.49
N LYS A 65 -5.57 -1.76 2.13
CA LYS A 65 -5.74 -3.04 1.44
C LYS A 65 -7.03 -3.08 0.61
N ASN A 66 -8.13 -2.62 1.18
CA ASN A 66 -9.42 -2.58 0.49
C ASN A 66 -9.38 -1.62 -0.70
N GLU A 67 -8.77 -0.44 -0.51
CA GLU A 67 -8.66 0.57 -1.55
C GLU A 67 -7.66 0.15 -2.63
N PHE A 68 -6.56 -0.50 -2.27
CA PHE A 68 -5.61 -1.09 -3.22
C PHE A 68 -6.26 -2.21 -4.04
N LYS A 69 -7.15 -3.01 -3.45
CA LYS A 69 -7.91 -4.02 -4.20
C LYS A 69 -8.81 -3.35 -5.23
N ALA A 70 -9.57 -2.33 -4.84
CA ALA A 70 -10.40 -1.56 -5.78
C ALA A 70 -9.55 -0.91 -6.89
N PHE A 71 -8.37 -0.40 -6.53
CA PHE A 71 -7.41 0.16 -7.49
C PHE A 71 -6.91 -0.91 -8.46
N SER A 72 -6.57 -2.11 -7.97
CA SER A 72 -6.17 -3.24 -8.81
C SER A 72 -7.27 -3.66 -9.79
N ASP A 73 -8.52 -3.68 -9.35
CA ASP A 73 -9.65 -3.99 -10.20
C ASP A 73 -9.86 -2.89 -11.27
N ALA A 74 -9.79 -1.61 -10.89
CA ALA A 74 -9.84 -0.48 -11.83
C ALA A 74 -8.74 -0.51 -12.90
N VAL A 75 -7.53 -0.90 -12.51
CA VAL A 75 -6.38 -1.09 -13.40
C VAL A 75 -6.62 -2.20 -14.41
N LYS A 76 -7.24 -3.31 -13.98
CA LYS A 76 -7.58 -4.45 -14.85
C LYS A 76 -8.71 -4.13 -15.81
N ASP A 77 -9.68 -3.33 -15.36
CA ASP A 77 -10.80 -2.84 -16.16
C ASP A 77 -10.40 -1.69 -17.11
N GLU A 78 -9.14 -1.25 -17.06
CA GLU A 78 -8.57 -0.14 -17.82
C GLU A 78 -9.30 1.20 -17.60
N ASP A 79 -9.97 1.35 -16.45
CA ASP A 79 -10.68 2.57 -16.06
C ASP A 79 -9.69 3.60 -15.52
N ILE A 80 -9.26 4.50 -16.40
CA ILE A 80 -8.27 5.53 -16.10
C ILE A 80 -8.80 6.54 -15.07
N GLU A 81 -10.08 6.93 -15.15
CA GLU A 81 -10.65 7.94 -14.25
C GLU A 81 -10.76 7.40 -12.83
N LEU A 82 -11.28 6.19 -12.68
CA LEU A 82 -11.37 5.50 -11.40
C LEU A 82 -9.98 5.23 -10.82
N THR A 83 -9.02 4.82 -11.66
CA THR A 83 -7.61 4.62 -11.26
C THR A 83 -7.01 5.90 -10.66
N ILE A 84 -7.22 7.06 -11.26
CA ILE A 84 -6.68 8.35 -10.75
C ILE A 84 -7.34 8.73 -9.41
N ILE A 85 -8.64 8.50 -9.26
CA ILE A 85 -9.34 8.79 -8.00
C ILE A 85 -8.80 7.89 -6.88
N LEU A 86 -8.70 6.59 -7.16
CA LEU A 86 -8.21 5.60 -6.21
C LEU A 86 -6.71 5.79 -5.89
N GLU A 87 -5.89 6.18 -6.87
CA GLU A 87 -4.48 6.55 -6.66
C GLU A 87 -4.35 7.64 -5.59
N LYS A 88 -5.09 8.75 -5.75
CA LYS A 88 -5.05 9.86 -4.79
C LYS A 88 -5.48 9.46 -3.39
N ASN A 89 -6.56 8.68 -3.28
CA ASN A 89 -7.04 8.21 -1.99
C ASN A 89 -6.00 7.30 -1.31
N LEU A 90 -5.45 6.36 -2.07
CA LEU A 90 -4.43 5.44 -1.58
C LEU A 90 -3.16 6.18 -1.14
N LEU A 91 -2.71 7.17 -1.90
CA LEU A 91 -1.57 8.03 -1.53
C LEU A 91 -1.85 8.81 -0.23
N ALA A 92 -3.08 9.32 -0.06
CA ALA A 92 -3.47 10.00 1.17
C ALA A 92 -3.48 9.07 2.38
N LEU A 93 -3.98 7.83 2.23
CA LEU A 93 -3.95 6.81 3.27
C LEU A 93 -2.52 6.40 3.62
N LEU A 94 -1.67 6.14 2.62
CA LEU A 94 -0.27 5.81 2.82
C LEU A 94 0.50 6.93 3.52
N LYS A 95 0.25 8.19 3.13
CA LYS A 95 0.81 9.35 3.81
C LYS A 95 0.36 9.43 5.27
N THR A 96 -0.93 9.25 5.52
CA THR A 96 -1.49 9.25 6.89
C THR A 96 -0.87 8.13 7.73
N ARG A 97 -0.69 6.93 7.15
CA ARG A 97 -0.04 5.79 7.81
C ARG A 97 1.43 6.10 8.12
N ASN A 98 2.15 6.74 7.20
CA ASN A 98 3.53 7.17 7.42
C ASN A 98 3.65 8.25 8.51
N ASP A 99 2.74 9.23 8.53
CA ASP A 99 2.72 10.27 9.55
C ASP A 99 2.39 9.67 10.93
N ASN A 100 1.44 8.73 11.02
CA ASN A 100 1.18 7.97 12.25
C ASN A 100 2.40 7.13 12.69
N CYS A 101 3.11 6.51 11.75
CA CYS A 101 4.33 5.77 12.07
C CYS A 101 5.42 6.68 12.68
N LYS A 102 5.54 7.93 12.21
CA LYS A 102 6.45 8.93 12.80
C LYS A 102 6.01 9.38 14.20
N LEU A 103 4.70 9.49 14.45
CA LEU A 103 4.18 9.86 15.78
C LEU A 103 4.40 8.78 16.84
N LEU A 104 4.52 7.53 16.42
CA LEU A 104 4.76 6.38 17.28
C LEU A 104 6.25 6.05 17.49
N LYS A 105 7.17 6.81 16.85
CA LYS A 105 8.63 6.68 17.00
C LYS A 105 9.17 7.37 18.25
#